data_AF-A0A0R3U3W1-F1
#
_entry.id   AF-A0A0R3U3W1-F1
#
_cell.length_a   1.000
_cell.length_b   1.000
_cell.length_c   1.000
_cell.angle_alpha   90.00
_cell.angle_beta   90.00
_cell.angle_gamma   90.00
#
_symmetry.space_group_name_H-M   'P 1'
#
loop_
_entity.id
_entity.type
_entity.pdbx_description
1 polymer ?
#
loop_
_entity_poly.entity_id
_entity_poly.type
_entity_poly.pdbx_seq_one_letter_code
_entity_poly.pdbx_strand_id
1 'polypeptide(L)'
;MDSRILDGILNAGAAVGVEKTCSDDDFIDRVNHTYTMNLLMFFTAIVLSRQLVGKPISCWIPNDFTGAQGEYAETVCWVTSTYFIPPAQTTVPIQEDIRYERKIYYYQWVPFILMIQAALFVLPCIIWRLFNTQSRINVSFAHIKFCLT
;
A
#
# COMPACT_ATOMS: atom_id res chain seq x y z
N MET A 1 -12.05 -18.28 -0.63
CA MET A 1 -11.18 -17.40 -1.45
C MET A 1 -10.70 -18.26 -2.61
N ASP A 2 -11.11 -17.92 -3.84
CA ASP A 2 -11.00 -18.77 -5.03
C ASP A 2 -9.53 -18.93 -5.47
N SER A 3 -9.07 -20.15 -5.72
CA SER A 3 -7.68 -20.44 -6.12
C SER A 3 -7.30 -19.74 -7.42
N ARG A 4 -8.29 -19.50 -8.30
CA ARG A 4 -8.10 -18.76 -9.57
C ARG A 4 -7.72 -17.29 -9.36
N ILE A 5 -8.19 -16.68 -8.28
CA ILE A 5 -7.80 -15.30 -7.93
C ILE A 5 -6.37 -15.28 -7.42
N LEU A 6 -5.99 -16.28 -6.62
CA LEU A 6 -4.62 -16.41 -6.12
C LEU A 6 -3.62 -16.67 -7.26
N ASP A 7 -3.98 -17.53 -8.22
CA ASP A 7 -3.18 -17.80 -9.42
C ASP A 7 -3.08 -16.56 -10.32
N GLY A 8 -4.16 -15.78 -10.44
CA GLY A 8 -4.16 -14.50 -11.16
C GLY A 8 -3.21 -13.46 -10.54
N ILE A 9 -3.20 -13.37 -9.20
CA ILE A 9 -2.29 -12.47 -8.46
C ILE A 9 -0.84 -12.96 -8.54
N LEU A 10 -0.61 -14.26 -8.40
CA LEU A 10 0.72 -14.86 -8.52
C LEU A 10 1.31 -14.67 -9.92
N ASN A 11 0.51 -14.87 -10.98
CA ASN A 11 0.95 -14.67 -12.35
C ASN A 11 1.15 -13.18 -12.69
N ALA A 12 0.31 -12.28 -12.17
CA ALA A 12 0.52 -10.85 -12.29
C ALA A 12 1.80 -10.39 -11.57
N GLY A 13 2.05 -10.89 -10.36
CA GLY A 13 3.28 -10.62 -9.61
C GLY A 13 4.53 -11.16 -10.31
N ALA A 14 4.45 -12.35 -10.91
CA ALA A 14 5.53 -12.93 -11.70
C ALA A 14 5.79 -12.16 -13.00
N ALA A 15 4.74 -11.67 -13.67
CA ALA A 15 4.86 -10.84 -14.87
C ALA A 15 5.48 -9.47 -14.60
N VAL A 16 5.32 -8.93 -13.38
CA VAL A 16 5.94 -7.67 -12.95
C VAL A 16 7.43 -7.85 -12.62
N GLY A 17 7.87 -9.06 -12.22
CA GLY A 17 9.27 -9.35 -11.89
C GLY A 17 10.15 -9.84 -13.06
N VAL A 18 9.57 -10.21 -14.20
CA VAL A 18 10.33 -10.72 -15.36
C VAL A 18 10.34 -9.67 -16.46
N GLU A 19 11.10 -8.60 -16.26
CA GLU A 19 11.54 -7.77 -17.37
C GLU A 19 12.73 -8.46 -18.06
N LYS A 20 12.46 -9.03 -19.26
CA LYS A 20 13.49 -9.37 -20.23
C LYS A 20 14.13 -8.04 -20.67
N THR A 21 15.29 -7.77 -20.10
CA THR A 21 16.01 -6.49 -20.18
C THR A 21 16.21 -6.08 -21.63
N CYS A 22 15.55 -5.00 -22.03
CA CYS A 22 15.82 -4.37 -23.31
C CYS A 22 17.12 -3.58 -23.16
N SER A 23 17.93 -3.51 -24.22
CA SER A 23 19.26 -2.89 -24.17
C SER A 23 19.26 -1.37 -23.90
N ASP A 24 18.08 -0.74 -23.82
CA ASP A 24 17.86 0.69 -23.53
C ASP A 24 17.33 0.96 -22.10
N ASP A 25 17.39 -0.01 -21.18
CA ASP A 25 17.00 0.22 -19.78
C ASP A 25 18.15 0.85 -18.99
N ASP A 26 18.08 2.17 -18.77
CA ASP A 26 19.03 2.89 -17.92
C ASP A 26 19.04 2.33 -16.49
N PHE A 27 20.20 2.39 -15.83
CA PHE A 27 20.34 1.91 -14.44
C PHE A 27 19.33 2.57 -13.48
N ILE A 28 19.04 3.86 -13.71
CA ILE A 28 18.10 4.65 -12.93
C ILE A 28 16.67 4.12 -13.10
N ASP A 29 16.30 3.71 -14.31
CA ASP A 29 14.99 3.15 -14.59
C ASP A 29 14.81 1.81 -13.89
N ARG A 30 15.83 0.93 -13.92
CA ARG A 30 15.83 -0.34 -13.17
C ARG A 30 15.71 -0.16 -11.67
N VAL A 31 16.48 0.77 -11.09
CA VAL A 31 16.39 1.07 -9.65
C VAL A 31 14.97 1.49 -9.30
N ASN A 32 14.35 2.34 -10.11
CA ASN A 32 13.07 2.92 -9.80
C ASN A 32 11.89 1.95 -9.95
N HIS A 33 11.77 1.28 -11.10
CA HIS A 33 10.60 0.42 -11.35
C HIS A 33 10.75 -0.97 -10.70
N THR A 34 11.97 -1.52 -10.62
CA THR A 34 12.17 -2.86 -10.03
C THR A 34 12.37 -2.76 -8.51
N TYR A 35 13.35 -2.01 -8.03
CA TYR A 35 13.73 -2.07 -6.61
C TYR A 35 12.77 -1.28 -5.72
N THR A 36 12.44 -0.04 -6.08
CA THR A 36 11.54 0.81 -5.27
C THR A 36 10.14 0.19 -5.18
N MET A 37 9.60 -0.36 -6.26
CA MET A 37 8.30 -1.04 -6.27
C MET A 37 8.30 -2.28 -5.35
N ASN A 38 9.31 -3.14 -5.45
CA ASN A 38 9.43 -4.33 -4.61
C ASN A 38 9.57 -3.97 -3.12
N LEU A 39 10.33 -2.92 -2.80
CA LEU A 39 10.47 -2.40 -1.43
C LEU A 39 9.14 -1.87 -0.88
N LEU A 40 8.41 -1.08 -1.68
CA LEU A 40 7.09 -0.55 -1.30
C LEU A 40 6.06 -1.67 -1.11
N MET A 41 6.07 -2.67 -1.97
CA MET A 41 5.20 -3.85 -1.84
C MET A 41 5.51 -4.64 -0.57
N PHE A 42 6.78 -4.79 -0.21
CA PHE A 42 7.19 -5.42 1.05
C PHE A 42 6.66 -4.67 2.27
N PHE A 43 6.84 -3.34 2.32
CA PHE A 43 6.28 -2.54 3.42
C PHE A 43 4.75 -2.57 3.46
N THR A 44 4.10 -2.54 2.29
CA THR A 44 2.64 -2.68 2.19
C THR A 44 2.17 -4.01 2.78
N ALA A 45 2.84 -5.13 2.47
CA ALA A 45 2.52 -6.43 3.02
C ALA A 45 2.68 -6.48 4.54
N ILE A 46 3.73 -5.86 5.09
CA ILE A 46 3.92 -5.75 6.55
C ILE A 46 2.75 -4.99 7.18
N VAL A 47 2.41 -3.80 6.65
CA VAL A 47 1.32 -2.98 7.22
C VAL A 47 -0.02 -3.70 7.11
N LEU A 48 -0.31 -4.34 5.98
CA LEU A 48 -1.53 -5.14 5.80
C LEU A 48 -1.60 -6.33 6.74
N SER A 49 -0.49 -7.01 7.01
CA SER A 49 -0.46 -8.13 7.96
C SER A 49 -0.91 -7.68 9.36
N ARG A 50 -0.49 -6.49 9.78
CA ARG A 50 -0.90 -5.88 11.05
C ARG A 50 -2.37 -5.48 11.06
N GLN A 51 -2.90 -5.06 9.91
CA GLN A 51 -4.28 -4.60 9.78
C GLN A 51 -5.31 -5.74 9.65
N LEU A 52 -4.91 -6.88 9.06
CA LEU A 52 -5.80 -8.02 8.78
C LEU A 52 -5.80 -9.08 9.88
N VAL A 53 -4.65 -9.32 10.51
CA VAL A 53 -4.48 -10.38 11.53
C VAL A 53 -4.27 -9.79 12.92
N GLY A 54 -3.76 -8.56 13.01
CA GLY A 54 -3.51 -7.85 14.25
C GLY A 54 -4.64 -6.89 14.64
N LYS A 55 -4.62 -6.46 15.90
CA LYS A 55 -5.43 -5.34 16.37
C LYS A 55 -4.67 -4.04 16.06
N PRO A 56 -5.25 -3.09 15.30
CA PRO A 56 -4.55 -1.87 14.88
C PRO A 56 -4.34 -0.88 16.04
N ILE A 57 -5.17 -0.96 17.08
CA ILE A 57 -5.09 -0.14 18.28
C ILE A 57 -5.57 -0.96 19.48
N SER A 58 -5.03 -0.67 20.67
CA SER A 58 -5.52 -1.18 21.94
C SER A 58 -6.00 -0.01 22.79
N CYS A 59 -7.23 -0.09 23.27
CA CYS A 59 -7.86 0.96 24.06
C CYS A 59 -7.82 0.60 25.54
N TRP A 60 -7.75 1.62 26.39
CA TRP A 60 -8.03 1.45 27.81
C TRP A 60 -9.54 1.35 28.01
N ILE A 61 -10.01 0.19 28.46
CA ILE A 61 -11.42 -0.15 28.57
C ILE A 61 -11.70 -0.55 30.03
N PRO A 62 -12.85 -0.17 30.63
CA PRO A 62 -13.19 -0.57 31.98
C PRO A 62 -13.33 -2.10 32.12
N ASN A 63 -12.99 -2.61 33.30
CA ASN A 63 -12.96 -4.06 33.58
C ASN A 63 -14.35 -4.73 33.57
N ASP A 64 -15.43 -3.96 33.59
CA ASP A 64 -16.80 -4.48 33.56
C ASP A 64 -17.23 -4.96 32.16
N PHE A 65 -16.45 -4.65 31.11
CA PHE A 65 -16.77 -5.06 29.75
C PHE A 65 -16.41 -6.51 29.48
N THR A 66 -17.31 -7.21 28.80
CA THR A 66 -17.05 -8.54 28.25
C THR A 66 -16.02 -8.47 27.11
N GLY A 67 -15.35 -9.58 26.79
CA GLY A 67 -14.35 -9.62 25.72
C GLY A 67 -14.86 -9.12 24.36
N ALA A 68 -16.12 -9.44 24.01
CA ALA A 68 -16.75 -8.99 22.77
C ALA A 68 -17.03 -7.48 22.75
N GLN A 69 -17.40 -6.89 23.90
CA GLN A 69 -17.55 -5.44 24.03
C GLN A 69 -16.20 -4.73 23.94
N GLY A 70 -15.14 -5.37 24.44
CA GLY A 70 -13.76 -4.88 24.30
C GLY A 70 -13.34 -4.75 22.84
N GLU A 71 -13.54 -5.81 22.06
CA GLU A 71 -13.23 -5.83 20.62
C GLU A 71 -14.07 -4.82 19.81
N TYR A 72 -15.35 -4.67 20.17
CA TYR A 72 -16.20 -3.64 19.58
C TYR A 72 -15.69 -2.23 19.90
N ALA A 73 -15.32 -1.95 21.14
CA ALA A 73 -14.80 -0.65 21.56
C ALA A 73 -13.47 -0.31 20.88
N GLU A 74 -12.57 -1.29 20.72
CA GLU A 74 -11.33 -1.13 19.93
C GLU A 74 -11.63 -0.76 18.48
N THR A 75 -12.59 -1.44 17.85
CA THR A 75 -13.01 -1.15 16.47
C THR A 75 -13.62 0.24 16.33
N VAL A 76 -14.48 0.64 17.28
CA VAL A 76 -15.07 1.98 17.32
C VAL A 76 -13.99 3.05 17.48
N CYS A 77 -13.01 2.83 18.35
CA CYS A 77 -11.89 3.76 18.54
C CYS A 77 -10.94 3.80 17.32
N TRP A 78 -10.83 2.72 16.57
CA TRP A 78 -10.04 2.70 15.33
C TRP A 78 -10.72 3.49 14.22
N VAL A 79 -12.02 3.28 14.00
CA VAL A 79 -12.79 3.96 12.95
C VAL A 79 -13.01 5.43 13.32
N THR A 80 -13.29 5.70 14.60
CA THR A 80 -13.42 7.05 15.14
C THR A 80 -12.05 7.63 15.39
N SER A 81 -11.59 8.47 14.46
CA SER A 81 -10.31 9.17 14.51
C SER A 81 -9.94 9.69 15.90
N THR A 82 -8.71 9.44 16.32
CA THR A 82 -8.22 9.76 17.67
C THR A 82 -7.68 11.19 17.73
N TYR A 83 -7.59 11.75 18.92
CA TYR A 83 -7.01 13.07 19.18
C TYR A 83 -6.02 13.00 20.33
N PHE A 84 -5.03 13.88 20.31
CA PHE A 84 -3.99 13.92 21.34
C PHE A 84 -4.36 14.90 22.46
N ILE A 85 -4.30 14.44 23.71
CA ILE A 85 -4.46 15.27 24.91
C ILE A 85 -3.11 15.35 25.63
N PRO A 86 -2.58 16.56 25.91
CA PRO A 86 -1.35 16.71 26.69
C PRO A 86 -1.52 16.13 28.10
N PRO A 87 -0.54 15.37 28.63
CA PRO A 87 -0.64 14.75 29.95
C PRO A 87 -0.72 15.75 31.12
N ALA A 88 -0.40 17.02 30.87
CA ALA A 88 -0.52 18.09 31.85
C ALA A 88 -1.98 18.54 32.11
N GLN A 89 -2.92 18.22 31.21
CA GLN A 89 -4.33 18.55 31.36
C GLN A 89 -5.07 17.36 32.00
N THR A 90 -5.61 17.56 33.20
CA THR A 90 -6.34 16.55 33.97
C THR A 90 -7.79 16.35 33.52
N THR A 91 -8.35 17.29 32.75
CA THR A 91 -9.74 17.25 32.29
C THR A 91 -9.82 17.33 30.77
N VAL A 92 -10.72 16.54 30.18
CA VAL A 92 -10.97 16.57 28.73
C VAL A 92 -11.75 17.85 28.41
N PRO A 93 -11.23 18.78 27.58
CA PRO A 93 -11.88 20.06 27.32
C PRO A 93 -13.24 19.85 26.66
N ILE A 94 -14.30 20.51 27.14
CA ILE A 94 -15.68 20.35 26.62
C ILE A 94 -15.82 20.97 25.21
N GLN A 95 -15.05 22.04 24.96
CA GLN A 95 -14.98 22.79 23.72
C GLN A 95 -14.41 21.90 22.60
N GLU A 96 -15.25 21.56 21.62
CA GLU A 96 -14.91 20.55 20.59
C GLU A 96 -13.77 20.99 19.67
N ASP A 97 -13.73 22.27 19.32
CA ASP A 97 -12.67 22.92 18.54
C ASP A 97 -11.29 22.74 19.18
N ILE A 98 -11.18 22.92 20.50
CA ILE A 98 -9.93 22.74 21.24
C ILE A 98 -9.58 21.24 21.36
N ARG A 99 -10.58 20.40 21.60
CA ARG A 99 -10.39 18.94 21.74
C ARG A 99 -9.89 18.30 20.44
N TYR A 100 -10.39 18.77 19.31
CA TYR A 100 -10.20 18.14 18.01
C TYR A 100 -9.19 18.86 17.09
N GLU A 101 -8.50 19.87 17.60
CA GLU A 101 -7.47 20.61 16.87
C GLU A 101 -6.37 19.68 16.31
N ARG A 102 -6.01 18.62 17.07
CA ARG A 102 -4.97 17.64 16.70
C ARG A 102 -5.54 16.23 16.53
N LYS A 103 -6.47 16.07 15.60
CA LYS A 103 -6.97 14.74 15.19
C LYS A 103 -5.99 14.02 14.27
N ILE A 104 -5.93 12.69 14.45
CA ILE A 104 -5.00 11.80 13.78
C ILE A 104 -5.80 10.87 12.86
N TYR A 105 -5.72 11.12 11.55
CA TYR A 105 -6.45 10.35 10.51
C TYR A 105 -5.53 9.49 9.63
N TYR A 106 -4.23 9.79 9.59
CA TYR A 106 -3.35 9.28 8.53
C TYR A 106 -3.09 7.77 8.61
N TYR A 107 -3.12 7.16 9.81
CA TYR A 107 -2.84 5.73 10.00
C TYR A 107 -3.75 4.80 9.18
N GLN A 108 -5.01 5.19 8.99
CA GLN A 108 -5.97 4.44 8.17
C GLN A 108 -5.60 4.47 6.67
N TRP A 109 -4.97 5.56 6.23
CA TRP A 109 -4.66 5.80 4.82
C TRP A 109 -3.29 5.31 4.36
N VAL A 110 -2.36 5.08 5.30
CA VAL A 110 -1.01 4.59 5.02
C VAL A 110 -0.98 3.40 4.05
N PRO A 111 -1.72 2.28 4.26
CA PRO A 111 -1.67 1.13 3.36
C PRO A 111 -2.14 1.46 1.93
N PHE A 112 -3.15 2.32 1.79
CA PHE A 112 -3.65 2.75 0.48
C PHE A 112 -2.64 3.65 -0.24
N ILE A 113 -2.01 4.58 0.49
CA ILE A 113 -0.98 5.46 -0.08
C ILE A 113 0.22 4.64 -0.55
N LEU A 114 0.67 3.64 0.22
CA LEU A 114 1.78 2.78 -0.18
C LEU A 114 1.46 1.94 -1.43
N MET A 115 0.23 1.41 -1.55
CA MET A 115 -0.21 0.72 -2.76
C MET A 115 -0.24 1.65 -3.99
N ILE A 116 -0.78 2.86 -3.84
CA ILE A 116 -0.84 3.85 -4.92
C ILE A 116 0.58 4.24 -5.31
N GLN A 117 1.46 4.49 -4.35
CA GLN A 117 2.85 4.84 -4.59
C GLN A 117 3.58 3.73 -5.36
N ALA A 118 3.40 2.46 -4.97
CA ALA A 118 3.94 1.32 -5.71
C ALA A 118 3.43 1.28 -7.16
N ALA A 119 2.12 1.52 -7.39
CA ALA A 119 1.55 1.56 -8.73
C ALA A 119 2.10 2.73 -9.57
N LEU A 120 2.27 3.91 -8.97
CA LEU A 120 2.82 5.09 -9.66
C LEU A 120 4.25 4.86 -10.18
N PHE A 121 5.07 4.08 -9.49
CA PHE A 121 6.42 3.74 -9.96
C PHE A 121 6.44 2.80 -11.18
N VAL A 122 5.35 2.05 -11.42
CA VAL A 122 5.22 1.18 -12.60
C VAL A 122 4.59 1.92 -13.79
N LEU A 123 3.83 3.00 -13.54
CA LEU A 123 3.18 3.80 -14.58
C LEU A 123 4.12 4.26 -15.71
N PRO A 124 5.32 4.84 -15.49
CA PRO A 124 6.15 5.30 -16.59
C PRO A 124 6.54 4.18 -17.55
N CYS A 125 6.85 2.98 -17.05
CA CYS A 125 7.16 1.80 -17.87
C CYS A 125 5.96 1.34 -18.70
N ILE A 126 4.76 1.33 -18.08
CA ILE A 126 3.51 0.98 -18.78
C ILE A 126 3.23 2.00 -19.89
N ILE A 127 3.34 3.29 -19.58
CA ILE A 127 3.09 4.39 -20.53
C ILE A 127 4.07 4.28 -21.72
N TRP A 128 5.36 4.05 -21.46
CA TRP A 128 6.37 3.87 -22.50
C TRP A 128 6.06 2.69 -23.43
N ARG A 129 5.68 1.53 -22.86
CA ARG A 129 5.30 0.34 -23.65
C ARG A 129 4.03 0.56 -24.47
N LEU A 130 3.02 1.22 -23.90
CA LEU A 130 1.77 1.55 -24.59
C LEU A 130 2.03 2.49 -25.77
N PHE A 131 2.80 3.57 -25.56
CA PHE A 131 3.16 4.49 -26.64
C PHE A 131 3.99 3.80 -27.72
N ASN A 132 5.01 3.01 -27.38
CA ASN A 132 5.79 2.26 -28.39
C ASN A 132 4.93 1.28 -29.20
N THR A 133 3.97 0.61 -28.56
CA THR A 133 3.04 -0.31 -29.24
C THR A 133 2.14 0.42 -30.23
N GLN A 134 1.63 1.61 -29.86
CA GLN A 134 0.79 2.42 -30.73
C GLN A 134 1.57 3.06 -31.88
N SER A 135 2.83 3.47 -31.62
CA SER A 135 3.63 4.19 -32.60
C SER A 135 4.02 3.34 -33.81
N ARG A 136 4.04 2.00 -33.75
CA ARG A 136 4.40 1.12 -34.89
C ARG A 136 5.73 1.48 -35.58
N ILE A 137 6.59 2.26 -34.91
CA ILE A 137 7.94 2.59 -35.37
C ILE A 137 8.82 1.45 -34.89
N ASN A 138 9.10 0.50 -35.77
CA ASN A 138 10.08 -0.54 -35.52
C ASN A 138 11.46 0.11 -35.39
N VAL A 139 11.95 0.28 -34.16
CA VAL A 139 13.39 0.15 -33.89
C VAL A 139 13.74 -1.32 -34.12
N SER A 140 13.83 -1.71 -35.40
CA SER A 140 14.23 -3.05 -35.78
C SER A 140 15.70 -3.21 -35.46
N PHE A 141 16.05 -4.26 -34.71
CA PHE A 141 16.96 -5.25 -35.30
C PHE A 141 16.73 -6.64 -34.67
N ALA A 142 16.00 -7.47 -35.41
CA ALA A 142 16.15 -8.94 -35.48
C ALA A 142 15.99 -9.84 -34.23
N HIS A 143 15.80 -9.38 -32.99
CA HIS A 143 15.77 -10.26 -31.80
C HIS A 143 14.40 -10.51 -31.16
N ILE A 144 13.33 -9.82 -31.58
CA ILE A 144 12.01 -9.87 -30.92
C ILE A 144 11.29 -11.22 -31.06
N LYS A 145 11.68 -12.09 -32.01
CA LYS A 145 11.12 -13.45 -32.10
C LYS A 145 11.65 -14.42 -31.03
N PHE A 146 12.74 -14.13 -30.33
CA PHE A 146 13.31 -15.06 -29.33
C PHE A 146 12.82 -14.82 -27.89
N CYS A 147 12.02 -13.77 -27.66
CA CYS A 147 11.53 -13.44 -26.32
C CYS A 147 10.13 -13.98 -25.99
N LEU A 148 9.48 -14.70 -26.91
CA LEU A 148 8.15 -15.28 -26.74
C LEU A 148 8.15 -16.82 -26.69
N THR A 149 9.28 -17.40 -26.28
CA THR A 149 9.35 -18.75 -25.68
C THR A 149 10.09 -18.64 -24.35
#